data_AF-A0A7R8NZR3-F1
#
_entry.id   AF-A0A7R8NZR3-F1
#
_cell.length_a   1.000
_cell.length_b   1.000
_cell.length_c   1.000
_cell.angle_alpha   90.00
_cell.angle_beta   90.00
_cell.angle_gamma   90.00
#
_symmetry.space_group_name_H-M   'P 1'
#
loop_
_entity.id
_entity.type
_entity.pdbx_description
1 polymer ?
#
loop_
_entity_poly.entity_id
_entity_poly.type
_entity_poly.pdbx_seq_one_letter_code
_entity_poly.pdbx_strand_id
1 'polypeptide(L)'
;MGAVICDVSFQPRCNYEATLRPRLRHLQSSWPDARTVSGFQRRLATEDLAVAMKFKHAQKVATAHAITSLLAAHGVDTREDLHTWLGHQVNRAALLTVKGVGPKSIDYIGNLVGRSHVAVDVHLRAFAVDAGVPDLPYDKLRAAYEEAAALLGHDKGGLEHAVWRHGSKAA
;
A
#
# COMPACT_ATOMS: atom_id res chain seq x y z
N MET A 1 5.73 11.20 2.87
CA MET A 1 4.93 10.24 3.65
C MET A 1 3.45 10.36 3.35
N GLY A 2 2.88 11.57 3.28
CA GLY A 2 1.46 11.76 2.92
C GLY A 2 1.06 11.04 1.63
N ALA A 3 1.87 11.11 0.57
CA ALA A 3 1.62 10.35 -0.65
C ALA A 3 1.58 8.82 -0.43
N VAL A 4 2.47 8.25 0.39
CA VAL A 4 2.48 6.81 0.72
C VAL A 4 1.20 6.41 1.45
N ILE A 5 0.81 7.21 2.45
CA ILE A 5 -0.39 6.98 3.26
C ILE A 5 -1.65 7.09 2.38
N CYS A 6 -1.72 8.10 1.52
CA CYS A 6 -2.81 8.26 0.56
C CYS A 6 -2.82 7.16 -0.49
N ASP A 7 -1.67 6.67 -0.94
CA ASP A 7 -1.62 5.59 -1.92
C ASP A 7 -2.30 4.34 -1.36
N VAL A 8 -1.83 3.83 -0.22
CA VAL A 8 -2.42 2.63 0.40
C VAL A 8 -3.90 2.82 0.77
N SER A 9 -4.29 4.00 1.25
CA SER A 9 -5.68 4.24 1.69
C SER A 9 -6.66 4.36 0.53
N PHE A 10 -6.22 4.90 -0.61
CA PHE A 10 -7.09 5.20 -1.74
C PHE A 10 -7.00 4.19 -2.90
N GLN A 11 -5.93 3.38 -2.97
CA GLN A 11 -5.72 2.35 -4.00
C GLN A 11 -6.85 1.32 -4.10
N PRO A 12 -7.44 0.78 -3.02
CA PRO A 12 -8.40 -0.30 -3.13
C PRO A 12 -9.59 0.07 -4.03
N ARG A 13 -9.88 -0.78 -5.03
CA ARG A 13 -10.98 -0.58 -6.00
C ARG A 13 -10.92 0.77 -6.72
N CYS A 14 -9.72 1.20 -7.11
CA CYS A 14 -9.49 2.45 -7.84
C CYS A 14 -8.61 2.17 -9.07
N ASN A 15 -8.88 2.83 -10.20
CA ASN A 15 -7.95 2.81 -11.32
C ASN A 15 -6.71 3.63 -10.94
N TYR A 16 -5.57 2.95 -10.76
CA TYR A 16 -4.36 3.59 -10.28
C TYR A 16 -3.86 4.67 -11.25
N GLU A 17 -3.69 4.34 -12.53
CA GLU A 17 -3.12 5.25 -13.53
C GLU A 17 -4.05 6.42 -13.87
N ALA A 18 -5.34 6.14 -14.08
CA ALA A 18 -6.28 7.18 -14.51
C ALA A 18 -6.75 8.07 -13.35
N THR A 19 -6.87 7.52 -12.14
CA THR A 19 -7.51 8.22 -11.02
C THR A 19 -6.54 8.54 -9.89
N LEU A 20 -5.82 7.56 -9.35
CA LEU A 20 -5.04 7.76 -8.13
C LEU A 20 -3.73 8.52 -8.37
N ARG A 21 -2.93 8.08 -9.35
CA ARG A 21 -1.61 8.64 -9.65
C ARG A 21 -1.64 10.14 -9.96
N PRO A 22 -2.58 10.69 -10.76
CA PRO A 22 -2.67 12.15 -10.96
C PRO A 22 -2.98 12.90 -9.66
N ARG A 23 -3.80 12.33 -8.78
CA ARG A 23 -4.20 12.94 -7.51
C ARG A 23 -3.07 12.90 -6.48
N LEU A 24 -2.31 11.81 -6.42
CA LEU A 24 -1.10 11.73 -5.59
C LEU A 24 -0.06 12.76 -6.02
N ARG A 25 0.17 12.92 -7.33
CA ARG A 25 1.07 13.97 -7.85
C ARG A 25 0.59 15.37 -7.47
N HIS A 26 -0.71 15.63 -7.59
CA HIS A 26 -1.29 16.88 -7.16
C HIS A 26 -1.07 17.13 -5.67
N LEU A 27 -1.39 16.16 -4.81
CA LEU A 27 -1.15 16.23 -3.36
C LEU A 27 0.32 16.54 -3.05
N GLN A 28 1.27 15.86 -3.71
CA GLN A 28 2.70 16.11 -3.52
C GLN A 28 3.10 17.55 -3.88
N SER A 29 2.52 18.10 -4.94
CA SER A 29 2.79 19.49 -5.36
C SER A 29 2.13 20.52 -4.43
N SER A 30 0.93 20.23 -3.94
CA SER A 30 0.16 21.14 -3.09
C SER A 30 0.65 21.12 -1.64
N TRP A 31 1.07 19.96 -1.13
CA TRP A 31 1.47 19.73 0.25
C TRP A 31 2.94 19.25 0.31
N PRO A 32 3.93 20.09 -0.05
CA PRO A 32 5.33 19.70 -0.10
C PRO A 32 5.91 19.36 1.28
N ASP A 33 5.30 19.87 2.35
CA ASP A 33 5.62 19.56 3.74
C ASP A 33 5.10 18.18 4.19
N ALA A 34 4.14 17.57 3.48
CA ALA A 34 3.69 16.19 3.71
C ALA A 34 4.72 15.11 3.32
N ARG A 35 5.99 15.49 3.16
CA ARG A 35 7.11 14.56 3.01
C ARG A 35 7.36 13.75 4.27
N THR A 36 7.00 14.28 5.44
CA THR A 36 7.01 13.56 6.73
C THR A 36 5.59 13.27 7.23
N VAL A 37 5.43 12.39 8.23
CA VAL A 37 4.13 12.10 8.87
C VAL A 37 3.66 13.31 9.67
N SER A 38 4.57 13.94 10.42
CA SER A 38 4.38 15.18 11.18
C SER A 38 3.90 16.32 10.27
N GLY A 39 4.52 16.48 9.10
CA GLY A 39 4.11 17.46 8.09
C GLY A 39 2.72 17.14 7.52
N PHE A 40 2.45 15.88 7.20
CA PHE A 40 1.12 15.47 6.72
C PHE A 40 0.05 15.69 7.79
N GLN A 41 0.33 15.35 9.05
CA GLN A 41 -0.57 15.56 10.19
C GLN A 41 -0.91 17.04 10.39
N ARG A 42 0.06 17.96 10.22
CA ARG A 42 -0.21 19.40 10.25
C ARG A 42 -1.18 19.83 9.15
N ARG A 43 -1.02 19.32 7.92
CA ARG A 43 -1.97 19.61 6.81
C ARG A 43 -3.36 19.06 7.11
N LEU A 44 -3.46 17.84 7.64
CA LEU A 44 -4.73 17.24 8.04
C LEU A 44 -5.46 18.00 9.17
N ALA A 45 -4.74 18.78 9.97
CA ALA A 45 -5.34 19.61 11.02
C ALA A 45 -5.98 20.90 10.48
N THR A 46 -5.56 21.37 9.30
CA THR A 46 -6.01 22.65 8.73
C THR A 46 -6.82 22.50 7.45
N GLU A 47 -6.72 21.36 6.76
CA GLU A 47 -7.33 21.13 5.46
C GLU A 47 -8.05 19.78 5.39
N ASP A 48 -9.13 19.73 4.59
CA ASP A 48 -9.86 18.51 4.30
C ASP A 48 -9.11 17.66 3.25
N LEU A 49 -8.67 16.47 3.67
CA LEU A 49 -8.00 15.51 2.80
C LEU A 49 -8.85 15.07 1.60
N ALA A 50 -10.18 14.96 1.77
CA ALA A 50 -11.10 14.61 0.70
C ALA A 50 -11.09 15.67 -0.41
N VAL A 51 -11.01 16.95 -0.02
CA VAL A 51 -10.89 18.09 -0.94
C VAL A 51 -9.51 18.08 -1.62
N ALA A 52 -8.44 17.94 -0.84
CA ALA A 52 -7.06 17.92 -1.38
C ALA A 52 -6.83 16.77 -2.37
N MET A 53 -7.39 15.59 -2.08
CA MET A 53 -7.34 14.42 -2.97
C MET A 53 -8.40 14.44 -4.07
N LYS A 54 -9.32 15.43 -4.07
CA LYS A 54 -10.50 15.48 -4.95
C LYS A 54 -11.29 14.16 -4.93
N PHE A 55 -11.38 13.51 -3.77
CA PHE A 55 -11.82 12.13 -3.63
C PHE A 55 -12.94 12.03 -2.59
N LYS A 56 -14.15 11.71 -3.04
CA LYS A 56 -15.35 11.62 -2.17
C LYS A 56 -15.55 10.19 -1.68
N HIS A 57 -14.76 9.78 -0.67
CA HIS A 57 -14.94 8.47 -0.03
C HIS A 57 -14.55 8.51 1.44
N ALA A 58 -15.52 8.73 2.33
CA ALA A 58 -15.31 8.96 3.76
C ALA A 58 -14.45 7.88 4.43
N GLN A 59 -14.69 6.59 4.12
CA GLN A 59 -13.89 5.51 4.73
C GLN A 59 -12.41 5.53 4.31
N LYS A 60 -12.07 5.92 3.07
CA LYS A 60 -10.67 5.98 2.60
C LYS A 60 -9.93 7.14 3.24
N VAL A 61 -10.62 8.27 3.39
CA VAL A 61 -10.13 9.43 4.15
C VAL A 61 -9.89 9.02 5.60
N ALA A 62 -10.86 8.38 6.26
CA ALA A 62 -10.72 7.91 7.64
C ALA A 62 -9.55 6.92 7.81
N THR A 63 -9.36 5.99 6.86
CA THR A 63 -8.20 5.08 6.85
C THR A 63 -6.88 5.86 6.76
N ALA A 64 -6.78 6.89 5.92
CA ALA A 64 -5.58 7.72 5.82
C ALA A 64 -5.29 8.47 7.13
N HIS A 65 -6.31 9.04 7.79
CA HIS A 65 -6.16 9.64 9.11
C HIS A 65 -5.69 8.63 10.16
N ALA A 66 -6.30 7.44 10.20
CA ALA A 66 -5.96 6.41 11.17
C ALA A 66 -4.52 5.88 10.99
N ILE A 67 -4.06 5.66 9.75
CA ILE A 67 -2.67 5.32 9.47
C ILE A 67 -1.74 6.46 9.93
N THR A 68 -2.08 7.72 9.62
CA THR A 68 -1.27 8.88 10.03
C THR A 68 -1.11 8.95 11.54
N SER A 69 -2.22 8.82 12.29
CA SER A 69 -2.21 8.84 13.75
C SER A 69 -1.42 7.69 14.35
N LEU A 70 -1.55 6.48 13.78
CA LEU A 70 -0.78 5.31 14.23
C LEU A 70 0.72 5.53 14.04
N LEU A 71 1.14 5.96 12.85
CA LEU A 71 2.56 6.19 12.56
C LEU A 71 3.13 7.30 13.46
N ALA A 72 2.39 8.40 13.65
CA ALA A 72 2.80 9.48 14.55
C ALA A 72 2.95 9.01 16.01
N ALA A 73 2.01 8.19 16.50
CA ALA A 73 2.05 7.64 17.86
C ALA A 73 3.26 6.71 18.10
N HIS A 74 3.77 6.10 17.03
CA HIS A 74 4.96 5.25 17.06
C HIS A 74 6.26 5.97 16.67
N GLY A 75 6.22 7.30 16.49
CA GLY A 75 7.41 8.09 16.12
C GLY A 75 7.93 7.81 14.71
N VAL A 76 7.11 7.26 13.82
CA VAL A 76 7.47 7.00 12.42
C VAL A 76 7.22 8.27 11.62
N ASP A 77 8.26 8.93 11.13
CA ASP A 77 8.12 10.22 10.45
C ASP A 77 8.55 10.21 8.97
N THR A 78 9.51 9.37 8.63
CA THR A 78 10.11 9.28 7.28
C THR A 78 9.83 7.95 6.60
N ARG A 79 10.27 7.82 5.34
CA ARG A 79 10.14 6.55 4.61
C ARG A 79 11.07 5.48 5.19
N GLU A 80 12.24 5.91 5.64
CA GLU A 80 13.28 5.11 6.27
C GLU A 80 12.81 4.61 7.65
N ASP A 81 12.12 5.46 8.41
CA ASP A 81 11.49 5.05 9.66
C ASP A 81 10.41 4.00 9.40
N LEU A 82 9.53 4.22 8.42
CA LEU A 82 8.47 3.27 8.08
C LEU A 82 9.05 1.96 7.56
N HIS A 83 10.11 2.02 6.76
CA HIS A 83 10.86 0.84 6.33
C HIS A 83 11.32 0.05 7.55
N THR A 84 12.04 0.67 8.48
CA THR A 84 12.58 0.01 9.67
C THR A 84 11.46 -0.54 10.56
N TRP A 85 10.45 0.28 10.83
CA TRP A 85 9.31 -0.03 11.69
C TRP A 85 8.52 -1.25 11.19
N LEU A 86 8.31 -1.39 9.89
CA LEU A 86 7.65 -2.57 9.30
C LEU A 86 8.45 -3.88 9.41
N GLY A 87 9.72 -3.81 9.84
CA GLY A 87 10.55 -4.99 10.09
C GLY A 87 10.12 -5.79 11.32
N HIS A 88 9.32 -5.19 12.21
CA HIS A 88 8.84 -5.85 13.41
C HIS A 88 7.41 -6.35 13.24
N GLN A 89 7.16 -7.63 13.56
CA GLN A 89 5.85 -8.25 13.38
C GLN A 89 4.75 -7.57 14.22
N VAL A 90 5.08 -7.06 15.41
CA VAL A 90 4.14 -6.32 16.27
C VAL A 90 3.63 -5.04 15.59
N ASN A 91 4.49 -4.35 14.82
CA ASN A 91 4.12 -3.12 14.12
C ASN A 91 3.22 -3.43 12.92
N ARG A 92 3.49 -4.55 12.22
CA ARG A 92 2.59 -5.06 11.19
C ARG A 92 1.22 -5.42 11.76
N ALA A 93 1.19 -6.08 12.92
CA ALA A 93 -0.06 -6.37 13.63
C ALA A 93 -0.81 -5.08 14.03
N ALA A 94 -0.10 -4.03 14.46
CA ALA A 94 -0.70 -2.73 14.76
C ALA A 94 -1.40 -2.12 13.53
N LEU A 95 -0.79 -2.20 12.34
CA LEU A 95 -1.43 -1.74 11.09
C LEU A 95 -2.71 -2.50 10.75
N LEU A 96 -2.79 -3.81 11.04
CA LEU A 96 -4.00 -4.60 10.81
C LEU A 96 -5.19 -4.16 11.68
N THR A 97 -4.94 -3.43 12.77
CA THR A 97 -6.03 -2.87 13.60
C THR A 97 -6.72 -1.68 12.93
N VAL A 98 -6.10 -1.08 11.90
CA VAL A 98 -6.66 0.04 11.17
C VAL A 98 -7.74 -0.46 10.20
N LYS A 99 -8.97 0.00 10.39
CA LYS A 99 -10.10 -0.33 9.51
C LYS A 99 -9.77 0.02 8.05
N GLY A 100 -9.91 -0.96 7.17
CA GLY A 100 -9.60 -0.83 5.74
C GLY A 100 -8.15 -1.21 5.36
N VAL A 101 -7.31 -1.54 6.33
CA VAL A 101 -5.97 -2.10 6.13
C VAL A 101 -6.03 -3.61 6.31
N GLY A 102 -5.69 -4.36 5.27
CA GLY A 102 -5.56 -5.81 5.32
C GLY A 102 -4.12 -6.28 5.06
N PRO A 103 -3.86 -7.59 5.08
CA PRO A 103 -2.52 -8.15 4.81
C PRO A 103 -1.90 -7.61 3.51
N LYS A 104 -2.68 -7.56 2.42
CA LYS A 104 -2.27 -6.95 1.14
C LYS A 104 -1.77 -5.52 1.32
N SER A 105 -2.50 -4.69 2.07
CA SER A 105 -2.16 -3.29 2.27
C SER A 105 -0.80 -3.15 2.95
N ILE A 106 -0.47 -4.04 3.90
CA ILE A 106 0.82 -4.00 4.61
C ILE A 106 1.97 -4.37 3.68
N ASP A 107 1.82 -5.43 2.90
CA ASP A 107 2.84 -5.82 1.92
C ASP A 107 3.02 -4.74 0.85
N TYR A 108 1.93 -4.12 0.42
CA TYR A 108 1.97 -2.98 -0.50
C TYR A 108 2.68 -1.75 0.10
N ILE A 109 2.41 -1.39 1.37
CA ILE A 109 3.16 -0.33 2.06
C ILE A 109 4.65 -0.69 2.10
N GLY A 110 4.99 -1.94 2.41
CA GLY A 110 6.36 -2.44 2.38
C GLY A 110 7.03 -2.17 1.03
N ASN A 111 6.37 -2.53 -0.07
CA ASN A 111 6.86 -2.26 -1.42
C ASN A 111 7.05 -0.76 -1.68
N LEU A 112 6.12 0.08 -1.22
CA LEU A 112 6.23 1.53 -1.34
C LEU A 112 7.41 2.12 -0.57
N VAL A 113 7.96 1.44 0.44
CA VAL A 113 9.14 1.89 1.23
C VAL A 113 10.39 1.03 0.99
N GLY A 114 10.46 0.34 -0.15
CA GLY A 114 11.69 -0.35 -0.58
C GLY A 114 11.90 -1.70 0.09
N ARG A 115 10.87 -2.31 0.67
CA ARG A 115 10.88 -3.74 0.99
C ARG A 115 10.39 -4.52 -0.23
N SER A 116 10.76 -5.80 -0.33
CA SER A 116 10.33 -6.69 -1.40
C SER A 116 9.35 -7.72 -0.84
N HIS A 117 8.06 -7.51 -1.11
CA HIS A 117 6.96 -8.35 -0.65
C HIS A 117 6.01 -8.69 -1.81
N VAL A 118 5.31 -9.82 -1.68
CA VAL A 118 4.25 -10.22 -2.62
C VAL A 118 2.89 -9.74 -2.09
N ALA A 119 2.37 -8.66 -2.65
CA ALA A 119 1.06 -8.12 -2.31
C ALA A 119 -0.06 -8.81 -3.12
N VAL A 120 -0.50 -9.99 -2.69
CA VAL A 120 -1.51 -10.79 -3.43
C VAL A 120 -2.84 -10.02 -3.62
N ASP A 121 -3.18 -9.71 -4.86
CA ASP A 121 -4.41 -9.03 -5.25
C ASP A 121 -5.27 -9.87 -6.22
N VAL A 122 -6.27 -9.25 -6.85
CA VAL A 122 -7.17 -9.94 -7.78
C VAL A 122 -6.46 -10.45 -9.03
N HIS A 123 -5.42 -9.75 -9.51
CA HIS A 123 -4.66 -10.17 -10.69
C HIS A 123 -3.73 -11.31 -10.35
N LEU A 124 -3.06 -11.27 -9.18
CA LEU A 124 -2.29 -12.41 -8.69
C LEU A 124 -3.18 -13.62 -8.43
N ARG A 125 -4.37 -13.43 -7.85
CA ARG A 125 -5.31 -14.54 -7.65
C ARG A 125 -5.77 -15.15 -8.97
N ALA A 126 -6.13 -14.35 -9.97
CA ALA A 126 -6.52 -14.84 -11.29
C ALA A 126 -5.37 -15.62 -11.94
N PHE A 127 -4.15 -15.07 -11.92
CA PHE A 127 -2.98 -15.75 -12.45
C PHE A 127 -2.70 -17.10 -11.76
N ALA A 128 -2.86 -17.16 -10.44
CA ALA A 128 -2.69 -18.41 -9.69
C ALA A 128 -3.74 -19.46 -10.07
N VAL A 129 -4.99 -19.06 -10.31
CA VAL A 129 -6.05 -19.94 -10.82
C VAL A 129 -5.70 -20.47 -12.20
N ASP A 130 -5.27 -19.59 -13.12
CA ASP A 130 -4.87 -19.97 -14.47
C ASP A 130 -3.65 -20.92 -14.47
N ALA A 131 -2.77 -20.78 -13.47
CA ALA A 131 -1.64 -21.66 -13.23
C ALA A 131 -2.00 -22.98 -12.51
N GLY A 132 -3.28 -23.24 -12.23
CA GLY A 132 -3.74 -24.48 -11.59
C GLY A 132 -3.62 -24.50 -10.06
N VAL A 133 -3.49 -23.35 -9.42
CA VAL A 133 -3.37 -23.19 -7.96
C VAL A 133 -4.55 -22.36 -7.39
N PRO A 134 -5.80 -22.88 -7.45
CA PRO A 134 -6.97 -22.14 -6.99
C PRO A 134 -7.07 -22.09 -5.45
N ASP A 135 -7.85 -21.13 -4.95
CA ASP A 135 -8.40 -21.07 -3.59
C ASP A 135 -7.42 -21.11 -2.41
N LEU A 136 -6.14 -20.81 -2.64
CA LEU A 136 -5.20 -20.67 -1.53
C LEU A 136 -5.53 -19.46 -0.64
N PRO A 137 -5.52 -19.62 0.70
CA PRO A 137 -5.53 -18.52 1.64
C PRO A 137 -4.41 -17.53 1.35
N TYR A 138 -4.61 -16.25 1.70
CA TYR A 138 -3.66 -15.16 1.37
C TYR A 138 -2.20 -15.52 1.72
N ASP A 139 -1.94 -15.99 2.94
CA ASP A 139 -0.58 -16.28 3.39
C ASP A 139 0.05 -17.46 2.65
N LYS A 140 -0.75 -18.47 2.28
CA LYS A 140 -0.28 -19.64 1.52
C LYS A 140 0.01 -19.26 0.07
N LEU A 141 -0.86 -18.45 -0.54
CA LEU A 141 -0.64 -17.95 -1.88
C LEU A 141 0.58 -17.01 -1.95
N ARG A 142 0.73 -16.12 -0.96
CA ARG A 142 1.91 -15.28 -0.81
C ARG A 142 3.18 -16.13 -0.73
N ALA A 143 3.19 -17.15 0.14
CA ALA A 143 4.33 -18.05 0.28
C ALA A 143 4.66 -18.80 -1.03
N ALA A 144 3.65 -19.27 -1.76
CA ALA A 144 3.84 -19.94 -3.05
C ALA A 144 4.51 -19.02 -4.08
N TYR A 145 4.13 -17.74 -4.15
CA TYR A 145 4.80 -16.76 -5.01
C TYR A 145 6.23 -16.47 -4.57
N GLU A 146 6.48 -16.38 -3.26
CA GLU A 146 7.83 -16.16 -2.75
C GLU A 146 8.75 -17.35 -3.05
N GLU A 147 8.23 -18.57 -2.96
CA GLU A 147 8.93 -19.79 -3.35
C GLU A 147 9.17 -19.86 -4.86
N ALA A 148 8.16 -19.53 -5.68
CA ALA A 148 8.31 -19.44 -7.12
C ALA A 148 9.37 -18.42 -7.54
N ALA A 149 9.40 -17.24 -6.90
CA ALA A 149 10.43 -16.23 -7.14
C ALA A 149 11.82 -16.78 -6.82
N ALA A 150 11.98 -17.48 -5.69
CA ALA A 150 13.24 -18.10 -5.31
C ALA A 150 13.69 -19.19 -6.31
N LEU A 151 12.78 -20.07 -6.72
CA LEU A 151 13.05 -21.14 -7.69
C LEU A 151 13.46 -20.59 -9.07
N LEU A 152 12.85 -19.46 -9.48
CA LEU A 152 13.14 -18.80 -10.75
C LEU A 152 14.34 -17.84 -10.68
N GLY A 153 14.94 -17.65 -9.50
CA GLY A 153 16.06 -16.71 -9.32
C GLY A 153 15.66 -15.24 -9.50
N HIS A 154 14.41 -14.89 -9.18
CA HIS A 154 13.88 -13.53 -9.30
C HIS A 154 13.61 -12.89 -7.93
N ASP A 155 13.68 -11.56 -7.90
CA ASP A 155 13.18 -10.79 -6.74
C ASP A 155 11.66 -11.00 -6.58
N LYS A 156 11.21 -11.12 -5.32
CA LYS A 156 9.81 -11.40 -4.97
C LYS A 156 8.86 -10.30 -5.47
N GLY A 157 9.22 -9.05 -5.22
CA GLY A 157 8.49 -7.88 -5.72
C GLY A 157 8.56 -7.77 -7.24
N GLY A 158 9.70 -8.12 -7.83
CA GLY A 158 9.86 -8.21 -9.29
C GLY A 158 8.89 -9.20 -9.94
N LEU A 159 8.78 -10.42 -9.40
CA LEU A 159 7.83 -11.42 -9.88
C LEU A 159 6.38 -10.97 -9.68
N GLU A 160 6.04 -10.45 -8.49
CA GLU A 160 4.71 -9.90 -8.19
C GLU A 160 4.31 -8.82 -9.20
N HIS A 161 5.20 -7.87 -9.46
CA HIS A 161 4.96 -6.79 -10.40
C HIS A 161 4.79 -7.29 -11.85
N ALA A 162 5.57 -8.30 -12.26
CA ALA A 162 5.45 -8.90 -13.58
C ALA A 162 4.08 -9.58 -13.77
N VAL A 163 3.62 -10.34 -12.77
CA VAL A 163 2.30 -10.98 -12.77
C VAL A 163 1.19 -9.93 -12.79
N TRP A 164 1.30 -8.91 -11.93
CA TRP A 164 0.33 -7.81 -11.90
C TRP A 164 0.22 -7.11 -13.25
N ARG A 165 1.36 -6.80 -13.90
CA ARG A 165 1.40 -6.15 -15.22
C ARG A 165 0.82 -7.04 -16.33
N HIS A 166 0.95 -8.35 -16.22
CA HIS A 166 0.31 -9.29 -17.14
C HIS A 166 -1.21 -9.24 -17.00
N GLY A 167 -1.72 -9.36 -15.77
CA GLY A 167 -3.16 -9.34 -15.49
C GLY A 167 -3.84 -7.97 -15.68
N SER A 168 -3.10 -6.86 -15.53
CA SER A 168 -3.64 -5.51 -15.70
C SER A 168 -3.80 -5.08 -17.16
N LYS A 169 -3.13 -5.77 -18.10
CA LYS A 169 -3.23 -5.52 -19.55
C LYS A 169 -4.34 -6.31 -20.23
N ALA A 170 -4.79 -7.39 -19.60
CA ALA A 170 -5.85 -8.26 -20.10
C ALA A 170 -7.26 -7.76 -19.73
N ALA A 171 -7.37 -6.63 -19.04
CA ALA A 171 -8.60 -6.04 -18.53
C ALA A 171 -9.00 -4.76 -19.28
#